data_AF-A0A834SGT6-F1
#
_entry.id   AF-A0A834SGT6-F1
#
_cell.length_a   1.000
_cell.length_b   1.000
_cell.length_c   1.000
_cell.angle_alpha   90.00
_cell.angle_beta   90.00
_cell.angle_gamma   90.00
#
_symmetry.space_group_name_H-M   'P 1'
#
loop_
_entity.id
_entity.type
_entity.pdbx_description
1 polymer ?
#
loop_
_entity_poly.entity_id
_entity_poly.type
_entity_poly.pdbx_seq_one_letter_code
_entity_poly.pdbx_strand_id
1 'polypeptide(L)'
;MDPKLRDVSQLFERFKAAFVRNDYDTCTNLLSQLKVLLTEFRSLPPLFEETPNAVHELTLARDIYEHAVVLSVKVEDQDAFERDFFQLKPYYTDGRNRLPSSPQEYPILGLNLLRLLVQNRIAEFHTELELLSSIALENPCIKHAVELEQSFMEGAYNRVLSARQTVPHDTYVYFMDLLAKTVRDEIAGCSEKAYDFLSISDARQMLLFSSDQELLEYVKEEHPEWEIKNGSVFFQKAKESAPCKEIPSLQLINQTLSYARELERIV
;
A
#
# COMPACT_ATOMS: atom_id res chain seq x y z
N MET A 1 -26.56 -3.30 31.61
CA MET A 1 -26.05 -2.69 30.37
C MET A 1 -25.51 -1.33 30.74
N ASP A 2 -24.20 -1.15 30.60
CA ASP A 2 -23.55 0.11 30.96
C ASP A 2 -24.11 1.27 30.11
N PRO A 3 -24.46 2.42 30.71
CA PRO A 3 -25.01 3.57 29.97
C PRO A 3 -24.06 4.02 28.85
N LYS A 4 -22.75 3.95 29.10
CA LYS A 4 -21.70 4.27 28.13
C LYS A 4 -21.74 3.41 26.87
N LEU A 5 -22.03 2.11 27.01
CA LEU A 5 -22.12 1.20 25.86
C LEU A 5 -23.31 1.57 24.96
N ARG A 6 -24.41 2.04 25.56
CA ARG A 6 -25.58 2.51 24.81
C ARG A 6 -25.29 3.82 24.07
N ASP A 7 -24.58 4.74 24.69
CA ASP A 7 -24.21 6.03 24.07
C ASP A 7 -23.29 5.81 22.87
N VAL A 8 -22.27 4.95 23.01
CA VAL A 8 -21.38 4.59 21.89
C VAL A 8 -22.14 3.85 20.78
N SER A 9 -23.04 2.93 21.13
CA SER A 9 -23.87 2.25 20.12
C SER A 9 -24.76 3.22 19.35
N GLN A 10 -25.38 4.19 20.03
CA GLN A 10 -26.22 5.20 19.37
C GLN A 10 -25.41 6.14 18.49
N LEU A 11 -24.21 6.56 18.92
CA LEU A 11 -23.30 7.35 18.11
C LEU A 11 -22.78 6.56 16.91
N PHE A 12 -22.53 5.25 17.06
CA PHE A 12 -22.12 4.37 15.97
C PHE A 12 -23.23 4.21 14.93
N GLU A 13 -24.49 4.08 15.33
CA GLU A 13 -25.62 4.06 14.38
C GLU A 13 -25.79 5.39 13.65
N ARG A 14 -25.56 6.52 14.32
CA ARG A 14 -25.52 7.84 13.66
C ARG A 14 -24.37 7.94 12.66
N PHE A 15 -23.20 7.40 13.01
CA PHE A 15 -22.05 7.34 12.13
C PHE A 15 -22.34 6.47 10.90
N LYS A 16 -22.94 5.29 11.05
CA LYS A 16 -23.38 4.46 9.91
C LYS A 16 -24.37 5.19 9.01
N ALA A 17 -25.33 5.89 9.61
CA ALA A 17 -26.32 6.67 8.86
C ALA A 17 -25.68 7.83 8.08
N ALA A 18 -24.69 8.51 8.67
CA ALA A 18 -23.91 9.55 8.00
C ALA A 18 -23.02 8.98 6.87
N PHE A 19 -22.43 7.81 7.10
CA PHE A 19 -21.62 7.10 6.12
C PHE A 19 -22.43 6.72 4.88
N VAL A 20 -23.66 6.21 5.05
CA VAL A 20 -24.59 5.91 3.93
C VAL A 20 -24.99 7.18 3.17
N ARG A 21 -25.00 8.34 3.85
CA ARG A 21 -25.31 9.64 3.25
C ARG A 21 -24.10 10.28 2.54
N ASN A 22 -22.92 9.65 2.57
CA ASN A 22 -21.65 10.18 2.05
C ASN A 22 -21.27 11.56 2.63
N ASP A 23 -21.68 11.84 3.87
CA ASP A 23 -21.29 13.08 4.57
C ASP A 23 -19.99 12.85 5.34
N TYR A 24 -18.86 13.01 4.66
CA TYR A 24 -17.54 12.65 5.20
C TYR A 24 -17.08 13.58 6.33
N ASP A 25 -17.46 14.87 6.29
CA ASP A 25 -17.09 15.84 7.33
C ASP A 25 -17.79 15.55 8.66
N THR A 26 -19.05 15.13 8.64
CA THR A 26 -19.72 14.71 9.88
C THR A 26 -19.21 13.34 10.33
N CYS A 27 -18.86 12.44 9.42
CA CYS A 27 -18.24 11.16 9.75
C CYS A 27 -16.90 11.33 10.47
N THR A 28 -16.01 12.21 10.01
CA THR A 28 -14.71 12.44 10.66
C THR A 28 -14.87 13.04 12.06
N ASN A 29 -15.79 14.00 12.23
CA ASN A 29 -16.13 14.57 13.53
C ASN A 29 -16.71 13.52 14.49
N LEU A 30 -17.67 12.72 14.03
CA LEU A 30 -18.26 11.63 14.83
C LEU A 30 -17.22 10.55 15.17
N LEU A 31 -16.33 10.21 14.24
CA LEU A 31 -15.25 9.26 14.47
C LEU A 31 -14.29 9.78 15.54
N SER A 32 -13.95 11.07 15.55
CA SER A 32 -13.11 11.65 16.61
C SER A 32 -13.76 11.52 18.00
N GLN A 33 -15.07 11.77 18.10
CA GLN A 33 -15.83 11.61 19.33
C GLN A 33 -15.89 10.14 19.76
N LEU A 34 -16.12 9.22 18.82
CA LEU A 34 -16.09 7.79 19.06
C LEU A 34 -14.72 7.32 19.55
N LYS A 35 -13.62 7.77 18.93
CA LYS A 35 -12.25 7.44 19.36
C LYS A 35 -11.98 7.91 20.79
N VAL A 36 -12.44 9.10 21.18
CA VAL A 36 -12.33 9.59 22.57
C VAL A 36 -13.12 8.69 23.52
N LEU A 37 -14.37 8.37 23.21
CA LEU A 37 -15.19 7.49 24.06
C LEU A 37 -14.60 6.07 24.15
N LEU A 38 -13.95 5.60 23.09
CA LEU A 38 -13.28 4.30 23.10
C LEU A 38 -12.13 4.27 24.12
N THR A 39 -11.39 5.37 24.33
CA THR A 39 -10.30 5.42 25.33
C THR A 39 -10.76 5.21 26.76
N GLU A 40 -12.06 5.39 27.06
CA GLU A 40 -12.59 5.19 28.40
C GLU A 40 -12.80 3.71 28.76
N PHE A 41 -12.81 2.81 27.78
CA PHE A 41 -13.01 1.38 28.01
C PHE A 41 -11.71 0.69 28.45
N ARG A 42 -11.76 0.05 29.63
CA ARG A 42 -10.62 -0.70 30.20
C ARG A 42 -10.40 -2.07 29.54
N SER A 43 -11.36 -2.53 28.74
CA SER A 43 -11.32 -3.79 27.99
C SER A 43 -10.48 -3.71 26.72
N LEU A 44 -10.12 -2.50 26.26
CA LEU A 44 -9.35 -2.29 25.04
C LEU A 44 -7.84 -2.52 25.26
N PRO A 45 -7.06 -2.73 24.19
CA PRO A 45 -5.61 -2.72 24.26
C PRO A 45 -5.14 -1.40 24.91
N PRO A 46 -4.26 -1.39 25.93
CA PRO A 46 -3.33 -2.45 26.34
C PRO A 46 -3.77 -3.30 27.55
N LEU A 47 -4.89 -3.01 28.20
CA LEU A 47 -5.23 -3.61 29.50
C LEU A 47 -5.98 -4.94 29.40
N PHE A 48 -6.78 -5.15 28.33
CA PHE A 48 -7.53 -6.38 28.06
C PHE A 48 -8.27 -6.96 29.29
N GLU A 49 -8.74 -6.08 30.20
CA GLU A 49 -9.42 -6.49 31.44
C GLU A 49 -10.69 -7.28 31.11
N GLU A 50 -10.85 -8.44 31.73
CA GLU A 50 -12.03 -9.29 31.55
C GLU A 50 -13.23 -8.71 32.31
N THR A 51 -13.90 -7.73 31.70
CA THR A 51 -15.22 -7.26 32.13
C THR A 51 -16.32 -8.14 31.52
N PRO A 52 -17.49 -8.27 32.18
CA PRO A 52 -18.60 -9.07 31.64
C PRO A 52 -19.14 -8.56 30.28
N ASN A 53 -18.83 -7.31 29.90
CA ASN A 53 -19.18 -6.72 28.61
C ASN A 53 -17.99 -6.61 27.64
N ALA A 54 -16.81 -7.12 27.99
CA ALA A 54 -15.58 -6.96 27.21
C ALA A 54 -15.72 -7.44 25.77
N VAL A 55 -16.42 -8.55 25.52
CA VAL A 55 -16.66 -9.07 24.16
C VAL A 55 -17.48 -8.09 23.31
N HIS A 56 -18.50 -7.46 23.90
CA HIS A 56 -19.33 -6.48 23.21
C HIS A 56 -18.58 -5.17 22.95
N GLU A 57 -17.78 -4.70 23.93
CA GLU A 57 -16.93 -3.51 23.78
C GLU A 57 -15.86 -3.71 22.70
N LEU A 58 -15.20 -4.87 22.70
CA LEU A 58 -14.19 -5.22 21.69
C LEU A 58 -14.80 -5.38 20.29
N THR A 59 -15.98 -6.00 20.18
CA THR A 59 -16.69 -6.13 18.89
C THR A 59 -17.08 -4.76 18.36
N LEU A 60 -17.65 -3.90 19.21
CA LEU A 60 -18.05 -2.55 18.82
C LEU A 60 -16.85 -1.69 18.41
N ALA A 61 -15.74 -1.76 19.16
CA ALA A 61 -14.52 -1.05 18.82
C ALA A 61 -13.94 -1.52 17.49
N ARG A 62 -13.87 -2.84 17.26
CA ARG A 62 -13.46 -3.41 15.98
C ARG A 62 -14.34 -2.88 14.85
N ASP A 63 -15.66 -2.98 14.97
CA ASP A 63 -16.58 -2.55 13.93
C ASP A 63 -16.44 -1.04 13.64
N ILE A 64 -16.20 -0.20 14.66
CA ILE A 64 -15.92 1.24 14.48
C ILE A 64 -14.63 1.45 13.67
N TYR A 65 -13.53 0.77 14.05
CA TYR A 65 -12.26 0.89 13.33
C TYR A 65 -12.33 0.32 11.91
N GLU A 66 -13.09 -0.75 11.67
CA GLU A 66 -13.34 -1.28 10.32
C GLU A 66 -13.98 -0.21 9.43
N HIS A 67 -15.00 0.50 9.92
CA HIS A 67 -15.61 1.57 9.14
C HIS A 67 -14.71 2.82 9.06
N ALA A 68 -13.86 3.08 10.04
CA ALA A 68 -12.88 4.17 10.01
C ALA A 68 -11.85 3.97 8.89
N VAL A 69 -11.38 2.73 8.72
CA VAL A 69 -10.49 2.36 7.61
C VAL A 69 -11.18 2.56 6.27
N VAL A 70 -12.42 2.10 6.10
CA VAL A 70 -13.18 2.29 4.84
C VAL A 70 -13.45 3.77 4.57
N LEU A 71 -13.77 4.56 5.61
CA LEU A 71 -13.92 6.02 5.49
C LEU A 71 -12.62 6.68 5.02
N SER A 72 -11.47 6.27 5.56
CA SER A 72 -10.17 6.81 5.17
C SER A 72 -9.87 6.56 3.68
N VAL A 73 -10.27 5.40 3.14
CA VAL A 73 -10.18 5.15 1.68
C VAL A 73 -11.09 6.08 0.89
N LYS A 74 -12.32 6.33 1.36
CA LYS A 74 -13.27 7.23 0.67
C LYS A 74 -12.86 8.69 0.70
N VAL A 75 -12.15 9.10 1.75
CA VAL A 75 -11.58 10.45 1.90
C VAL A 75 -10.21 10.55 1.20
N GLU A 76 -9.70 9.45 0.64
CA GLU A 76 -8.42 9.39 -0.06
C GLU A 76 -7.21 9.77 0.81
N ASP A 77 -7.30 9.55 2.12
CA ASP A 77 -6.24 9.82 3.10
C ASP A 77 -5.52 8.52 3.50
N GLN A 78 -4.34 8.32 2.90
CA GLN A 78 -3.50 7.14 3.15
C GLN A 78 -2.89 7.13 4.55
N ASP A 79 -2.54 8.30 5.10
CA ASP A 79 -1.95 8.39 6.42
C ASP A 79 -3.00 8.08 7.50
N ALA A 80 -4.24 8.55 7.30
CA ALA A 80 -5.37 8.17 8.16
C ALA A 80 -5.66 6.67 8.08
N PHE A 81 -5.64 6.10 6.87
CA PHE A 81 -5.79 4.66 6.68
C PHE A 81 -4.73 3.89 7.47
N GLU A 82 -3.46 4.27 7.38
CA GLU A 82 -2.36 3.61 8.09
C GLU A 82 -2.57 3.63 9.60
N ARG A 83 -2.89 4.79 10.16
CA ARG A 83 -3.13 4.96 11.60
C ARG A 83 -4.30 4.09 12.08
N ASP A 84 -5.41 4.13 11.35
CA ASP A 84 -6.64 3.43 11.74
C ASP A 84 -6.50 1.91 11.55
N PHE A 85 -5.75 1.47 10.54
CA PHE A 85 -5.40 0.06 10.35
C PHE A 85 -4.48 -0.46 11.45
N PHE A 86 -3.46 0.31 11.87
CA PHE A 86 -2.61 -0.11 12.99
C PHE A 86 -3.35 -0.18 14.32
N GLN A 87 -4.37 0.65 14.52
CA GLN A 87 -5.27 0.54 15.67
C GLN A 87 -6.17 -0.70 15.58
N LEU A 88 -6.58 -1.08 14.37
CA LEU A 88 -7.41 -2.26 14.12
C LEU A 88 -6.61 -3.58 14.23
N LYS A 89 -5.33 -3.60 13.88
CA LYS A 89 -4.49 -4.80 13.80
C LYS A 89 -4.48 -5.65 15.08
N PRO A 90 -4.33 -5.10 16.30
CA PRO A 90 -4.40 -5.86 17.55
C PRO A 90 -5.71 -6.62 17.75
N TYR A 91 -6.83 -6.11 17.21
CA TYR A 91 -8.12 -6.80 17.30
C TYR A 91 -8.17 -8.06 16.43
N TYR A 92 -7.40 -8.12 15.35
CA TYR A 92 -7.29 -9.29 14.47
C TYR A 92 -6.24 -10.30 14.92
N THR A 93 -5.14 -9.86 15.55
CA THR A 93 -4.09 -10.76 16.05
C THR A 93 -4.42 -11.30 17.44
N ASP A 94 -4.65 -10.40 18.39
CA ASP A 94 -4.76 -10.74 19.81
C ASP A 94 -6.22 -11.03 20.19
N GLY A 95 -7.15 -10.33 19.53
CA GLY A 95 -8.59 -10.48 19.72
C GLY A 95 -9.19 -11.75 19.11
N ARG A 96 -8.47 -12.47 18.24
CA ARG A 96 -8.97 -13.66 17.51
C ARG A 96 -9.41 -14.81 18.42
N ASN A 97 -8.84 -14.91 19.62
CA ASN A 97 -9.23 -15.92 20.62
C ASN A 97 -10.54 -15.56 21.35
N ARG A 98 -10.94 -14.29 21.36
CA ARG A 98 -12.06 -13.74 22.14
C ARG A 98 -13.23 -13.24 21.28
N LEU A 99 -13.00 -13.05 19.98
CA LEU A 99 -13.97 -12.47 19.03
C LEU A 99 -14.26 -13.43 17.87
N PRO A 100 -15.49 -13.46 17.36
CA PRO A 100 -15.80 -14.14 16.10
C PRO A 100 -15.15 -13.40 14.92
N SER A 101 -14.75 -14.11 13.86
CA SER A 101 -14.19 -13.49 12.65
C SER A 101 -15.21 -12.56 11.98
N SER A 102 -14.75 -11.38 11.55
CA SER A 102 -15.58 -10.38 10.87
C SER A 102 -15.62 -10.68 9.37
N PRO A 103 -16.77 -10.53 8.68
CA PRO A 103 -16.82 -10.64 7.23
C PRO A 103 -15.98 -9.54 6.52
N GLN A 104 -15.69 -8.42 7.20
CA GLN A 104 -14.88 -7.31 6.66
C GLN A 104 -13.37 -7.48 6.90
N GLU A 105 -12.96 -8.49 7.66
CA GLU A 105 -11.54 -8.75 7.99
C GLU A 105 -10.71 -8.96 6.72
N TYR A 106 -11.10 -9.90 5.84
CA TYR A 106 -10.35 -10.19 4.62
C TYR A 106 -10.33 -9.03 3.60
N PRO A 107 -11.46 -8.33 3.33
CA PRO A 107 -11.44 -7.13 2.51
C PRO A 107 -10.51 -6.03 3.05
N ILE A 108 -10.46 -5.80 4.37
CA ILE A 108 -9.59 -4.76 4.95
C ILE A 108 -8.12 -5.17 4.89
N LEU A 109 -7.82 -6.44 5.14
CA LEU A 109 -6.46 -6.97 4.98
C LEU A 109 -5.99 -6.87 3.52
N GLY A 110 -6.84 -7.20 2.55
CA GLY A 110 -6.52 -7.02 1.13
C GLY A 110 -6.30 -5.54 0.74
N LEU A 111 -7.06 -4.60 1.32
CA LEU A 111 -6.82 -3.17 1.14
C LEU A 111 -5.46 -2.75 1.70
N ASN A 112 -5.08 -3.26 2.87
CA ASN A 112 -3.76 -3.00 3.44
C ASN A 112 -2.63 -3.56 2.56
N LEU A 113 -2.80 -4.77 2.02
CA LEU A 113 -1.85 -5.36 1.07
C LEU A 113 -1.70 -4.48 -0.18
N LEU A 114 -2.80 -4.00 -0.75
CA LEU A 114 -2.74 -3.07 -1.89
C LEU A 114 -2.03 -1.76 -1.55
N ARG A 115 -2.31 -1.18 -0.37
CA ARG A 115 -1.61 0.02 0.10
C ARG A 115 -0.10 -0.19 0.14
N LEU A 116 0.37 -1.32 0.68
CA LEU A 116 1.80 -1.64 0.76
C LEU A 116 2.44 -1.77 -0.64
N LEU A 117 1.71 -2.33 -1.61
CA LEU A 117 2.18 -2.39 -3.01
C LEU A 117 2.31 -1.00 -3.63
N VAL A 118 1.31 -0.14 -3.44
CA VAL A 118 1.33 1.24 -3.93
C VAL A 118 2.49 2.04 -3.32
N GLN A 119 2.78 1.84 -2.04
CA GLN A 119 3.90 2.50 -1.36
C GLN A 119 5.27 1.87 -1.68
N ASN A 120 5.31 0.84 -2.54
CA ASN A 120 6.51 0.06 -2.85
C ASN A 120 7.20 -0.54 -1.60
N ARG A 121 6.42 -0.88 -0.57
CA ARG A 121 6.88 -1.51 0.70
C ARG A 121 6.75 -3.03 0.63
N ILE A 122 7.41 -3.65 -0.35
CA ILE A 122 7.31 -5.09 -0.66
C ILE A 122 7.74 -5.98 0.52
N ALA A 123 8.75 -5.55 1.29
CA ALA A 123 9.20 -6.31 2.45
C ALA A 123 8.11 -6.47 3.52
N GLU A 124 7.37 -5.40 3.79
CA GLU A 124 6.26 -5.41 4.75
C GLU A 124 5.07 -6.19 4.20
N PHE A 125 4.83 -6.12 2.88
CA PHE A 125 3.83 -6.94 2.22
C PHE A 125 4.04 -8.43 2.49
N HIS A 126 5.25 -8.95 2.29
CA HIS A 126 5.55 -10.34 2.59
C HIS A 126 5.49 -10.67 4.08
N THR A 127 5.88 -9.73 4.94
CA THR A 127 5.78 -9.90 6.40
C THR A 127 4.32 -10.03 6.84
N GLU A 128 3.42 -9.21 6.30
CA GLU A 128 1.97 -9.32 6.56
C GLU A 128 1.39 -10.60 5.98
N LEU A 129 1.82 -11.02 4.78
CA LEU A 129 1.37 -12.29 4.19
C LEU A 129 1.76 -13.51 5.04
N GLU A 130 2.95 -13.51 5.66
CA GLU A 130 3.40 -14.60 6.53
C GLU A 130 2.54 -14.72 7.80
N LEU A 131 2.00 -13.62 8.30
CA LEU A 131 1.10 -13.60 9.46
C LEU A 131 -0.29 -14.19 9.16
N LEU A 132 -0.68 -14.27 7.88
CA LEU A 132 -1.99 -14.78 7.47
C LEU A 132 -2.03 -16.31 7.50
N SER A 133 -3.20 -16.86 7.85
CA SER A 133 -3.43 -18.30 7.79
C SER A 133 -3.65 -18.76 6.35
N SER A 134 -3.42 -20.04 6.07
CA SER A 134 -3.65 -20.63 4.73
C SER A 134 -5.08 -20.43 4.22
N ILE A 135 -6.07 -20.49 5.11
CA ILE A 135 -7.49 -20.25 4.80
C ILE A 135 -7.74 -18.80 4.37
N ALA A 136 -7.04 -17.85 4.99
CA ALA A 136 -7.14 -16.44 4.61
C ALA A 136 -6.56 -16.20 3.21
N LEU A 137 -5.50 -16.91 2.85
CA LEU A 137 -4.83 -16.80 1.55
C LEU A 137 -5.72 -17.28 0.38
N GLU A 138 -6.66 -18.20 0.64
CA GLU A 138 -7.64 -18.65 -0.36
C GLU A 138 -8.74 -17.62 -0.64
N ASN A 139 -8.86 -16.57 0.18
CA ASN A 139 -9.89 -15.55 -0.01
C ASN A 139 -9.65 -14.77 -1.31
N PRO A 140 -10.68 -14.54 -2.15
CA PRO A 140 -10.54 -13.81 -3.42
C PRO A 140 -9.88 -12.44 -3.29
N CYS A 141 -10.13 -11.71 -2.19
CA CYS A 141 -9.56 -10.37 -1.99
C CYS A 141 -8.04 -10.39 -1.79
N ILE A 142 -7.57 -11.33 -0.97
CA ILE A 142 -6.14 -11.49 -0.67
C ILE A 142 -5.43 -12.12 -1.87
N LYS A 143 -6.04 -13.13 -2.49
CA LYS A 143 -5.51 -13.76 -3.70
C LYS A 143 -5.31 -12.74 -4.82
N HIS A 144 -6.26 -11.83 -5.01
CA HIS A 144 -6.12 -10.75 -5.99
C HIS A 144 -4.91 -9.86 -5.71
N ALA A 145 -4.68 -9.46 -4.45
CA ALA A 145 -3.51 -8.67 -4.08
C ALA A 145 -2.19 -9.43 -4.31
N VAL A 146 -2.15 -10.75 -4.06
CA VAL A 146 -0.98 -11.60 -4.33
C VAL A 146 -0.72 -11.74 -5.84
N GLU A 147 -1.75 -11.97 -6.65
CA GLU A 147 -1.60 -12.06 -8.12
C GLU A 147 -1.12 -10.74 -8.74
N LEU A 148 -1.57 -9.61 -8.17
CA LEU A 148 -1.10 -8.28 -8.54
C LEU A 148 0.37 -8.07 -8.17
N GLU A 149 0.77 -8.46 -6.97
CA GLU A 149 2.15 -8.38 -6.51
C GLU A 149 3.09 -9.23 -7.37
N GLN A 150 2.69 -10.47 -7.67
CA GLN A 150 3.47 -11.33 -8.57
C GLN A 150 3.60 -10.70 -9.97
N SER A 151 2.51 -10.17 -10.52
CA SER A 151 2.55 -9.50 -11.83
C SER A 151 3.42 -8.23 -11.80
N PHE A 152 3.45 -7.53 -10.67
CA PHE A 152 4.29 -6.36 -10.44
C PHE A 152 5.77 -6.75 -10.39
N MET A 153 6.14 -7.79 -9.63
CA MET A 153 7.51 -8.32 -9.57
C MET A 153 8.01 -8.89 -10.91
N GLU A 154 7.13 -9.55 -11.66
CA GLU A 154 7.44 -10.07 -13.01
C GLU A 154 7.60 -8.94 -14.05
N GLY A 155 7.23 -7.69 -13.72
CA GLY A 155 7.17 -6.58 -14.66
C GLY A 155 6.05 -6.73 -15.71
N ALA A 156 5.09 -7.61 -15.45
CA ALA A 156 3.97 -7.90 -16.33
C ALA A 156 2.84 -6.87 -16.16
N TYR A 157 3.15 -5.59 -16.35
CA TYR A 157 2.26 -4.46 -16.04
C TYR A 157 0.92 -4.47 -16.79
N ASN A 158 0.87 -5.07 -17.98
CA ASN A 158 -0.39 -5.30 -18.71
C ASN A 158 -1.41 -6.09 -17.88
N ARG A 159 -0.95 -7.06 -17.08
CA ARG A 159 -1.82 -7.85 -16.20
C ARG A 159 -2.31 -7.02 -15.02
N VAL A 160 -1.45 -6.17 -14.45
CA VAL A 160 -1.82 -5.26 -13.35
C VAL A 160 -2.92 -4.28 -13.79
N LEU A 161 -2.81 -3.69 -14.99
CA LEU A 161 -3.85 -2.81 -15.51
C LEU A 161 -5.14 -3.54 -15.89
N SER A 162 -5.03 -4.76 -16.42
CA SER A 162 -6.21 -5.59 -16.75
C SER A 162 -6.94 -6.03 -15.47
N ALA A 163 -6.20 -6.30 -14.40
CA ALA A 163 -6.73 -6.70 -13.10
C ALA A 163 -7.58 -5.62 -12.44
N ARG A 164 -7.46 -4.34 -12.86
CA ARG A 164 -8.40 -3.26 -12.50
C ARG A 164 -9.86 -3.59 -12.87
N GLN A 165 -10.10 -4.40 -13.91
CA GLN A 165 -11.45 -4.78 -14.32
C GLN A 165 -12.01 -5.95 -13.50
N THR A 166 -11.16 -6.71 -12.81
CA THR A 166 -11.53 -7.90 -12.04
C THR A 166 -11.58 -7.64 -10.55
N VAL A 167 -11.73 -6.37 -10.16
CA VAL A 167 -11.67 -5.95 -8.76
C VAL A 167 -12.85 -6.54 -7.97
N PRO A 168 -12.59 -7.23 -6.84
CA PRO A 168 -13.64 -7.90 -6.07
C PRO A 168 -14.52 -6.95 -5.25
N HIS A 169 -14.07 -5.71 -4.99
CA HIS A 169 -14.78 -4.76 -4.13
C HIS A 169 -14.51 -3.29 -4.53
N ASP A 170 -15.55 -2.45 -4.59
CA ASP A 170 -15.47 -1.06 -5.09
C ASP A 170 -14.44 -0.18 -4.36
N THR A 171 -14.20 -0.43 -3.07
CA THR A 171 -13.20 0.29 -2.25
C THR A 171 -11.78 0.14 -2.78
N TYR A 172 -11.49 -0.89 -3.57
CA TYR A 172 -10.15 -1.17 -4.11
C TYR A 172 -9.80 -0.29 -5.31
N VAL A 173 -10.81 0.30 -5.98
CA VAL A 173 -10.61 1.10 -7.20
C VAL A 173 -9.66 2.25 -6.96
N TYR A 174 -9.77 2.94 -5.82
CA TYR A 174 -8.87 4.03 -5.44
C TYR A 174 -7.40 3.59 -5.41
N PHE A 175 -7.10 2.49 -4.72
CA PHE A 175 -5.73 1.96 -4.66
C PHE A 175 -5.25 1.40 -6.00
N MET A 176 -6.15 0.84 -6.81
CA MET A 176 -5.80 0.38 -8.16
C MET A 176 -5.43 1.53 -9.10
N ASP A 177 -6.10 2.67 -8.97
CA ASP A 177 -5.79 3.87 -9.76
C ASP A 177 -4.43 4.44 -9.37
N LEU A 178 -4.13 4.44 -8.06
CA LEU A 178 -2.85 4.87 -7.55
C LEU A 178 -1.71 3.89 -7.89
N LEU A 179 -1.99 2.58 -7.87
CA LEU A 179 -1.06 1.54 -8.33
C LEU A 179 -0.76 1.70 -9.82
N ALA A 180 -1.77 2.00 -10.63
CA ALA A 180 -1.58 2.26 -12.06
C ALA A 180 -0.67 3.47 -12.31
N LYS A 181 -0.77 4.53 -11.48
CA LYS A 181 0.18 5.65 -11.53
C LYS A 181 1.61 5.19 -11.17
N THR A 182 1.76 4.51 -10.04
CA THR A 182 3.05 4.00 -9.55
C THR A 182 3.74 3.09 -10.59
N VAL A 183 2.98 2.18 -11.20
CA VAL A 183 3.48 1.30 -12.27
C VAL A 183 3.97 2.09 -13.49
N ARG A 184 3.25 3.15 -13.89
CA ARG A 184 3.70 4.00 -15.00
C ARG A 184 5.00 4.72 -14.67
N ASP A 185 5.14 5.21 -13.45
CA ASP A 185 6.36 5.87 -12.99
C ASP A 185 7.55 4.91 -12.96
N GLU A 186 7.35 3.65 -12.56
CA GLU A 186 8.38 2.60 -12.65
C GLU A 186 8.73 2.25 -14.11
N ILE A 187 7.74 2.12 -15.00
CA ILE A 187 8.00 1.90 -16.44
C ILE A 187 8.78 3.07 -17.03
N ALA A 188 8.43 4.31 -16.67
CA ALA A 188 9.12 5.52 -17.09
C ALA A 188 10.58 5.51 -16.61
N GLY A 189 10.82 5.24 -15.33
CA GLY A 189 12.17 5.14 -14.76
C GLY A 189 13.01 4.00 -15.36
N CYS A 190 12.39 2.87 -15.75
CA CYS A 190 13.05 1.81 -16.50
C CYS A 190 13.37 2.23 -17.94
N SER A 191 12.45 2.94 -18.60
CA SER A 191 12.60 3.38 -19.99
C SER A 191 13.73 4.38 -20.15
N GLU A 192 13.87 5.31 -19.19
CA GLU A 192 14.96 6.27 -19.13
C GLU A 192 16.35 5.60 -19.06
N LYS A 193 16.45 4.47 -18.38
CA LYS A 193 17.70 3.69 -18.24
C LYS A 193 17.97 2.77 -19.43
N ALA A 194 16.91 2.28 -20.07
CA ALA A 194 17.01 1.27 -21.13
C ALA A 194 17.23 1.89 -22.51
N TYR A 195 16.67 3.07 -22.78
CA TYR A 195 16.63 3.67 -24.12
C TYR A 195 17.19 5.09 -24.12
N ASP A 196 17.86 5.45 -25.21
CA ASP A 196 18.30 6.84 -25.46
C ASP A 196 17.13 7.72 -25.95
N PHE A 197 16.21 7.13 -26.72
CA PHE A 197 14.99 7.78 -27.20
C PHE A 197 13.92 6.74 -27.52
N LEU A 198 12.66 7.14 -27.45
CA LEU A 198 11.49 6.36 -27.85
C LEU A 198 10.61 7.19 -28.79
N SER A 199 10.00 6.56 -29.80
CA SER A 199 8.99 7.25 -30.61
C SER A 199 7.73 7.49 -29.77
N ILE A 200 6.91 8.51 -30.10
CA ILE A 200 5.65 8.76 -29.37
C ILE A 200 4.72 7.55 -29.43
N SER A 201 4.68 6.83 -30.55
CA SER A 201 3.85 5.63 -30.72
C SER A 201 4.29 4.49 -29.78
N ASP A 202 5.60 4.25 -29.70
CA ASP A 202 6.16 3.19 -28.86
C ASP A 202 6.07 3.56 -27.38
N ALA A 203 6.36 4.82 -27.03
CA ALA A 203 6.21 5.33 -25.67
C ALA A 203 4.76 5.22 -25.18
N ARG A 204 3.78 5.54 -26.04
CA ARG A 204 2.35 5.37 -25.73
C ARG A 204 1.99 3.92 -25.46
N GLN A 205 2.45 2.99 -26.31
CA GLN A 205 2.19 1.56 -26.12
C GLN A 205 2.87 1.02 -24.85
N MET A 206 4.08 1.47 -24.57
CA MET A 206 4.87 1.01 -23.43
C MET A 206 4.34 1.52 -22.09
N LEU A 207 3.94 2.79 -22.02
CA LEU A 207 3.36 3.42 -20.83
C LEU A 207 1.83 3.20 -20.73
N LEU A 208 1.24 2.53 -21.72
CA LEU A 208 -0.16 2.12 -21.73
C LEU A 208 -1.13 3.31 -21.63
N PHE A 209 -0.82 4.39 -22.35
CA PHE A 209 -1.71 5.56 -22.49
C PHE A 209 -2.75 5.36 -23.58
N SER A 210 -3.92 5.97 -23.41
CA SER A 210 -5.01 5.88 -24.38
C SER A 210 -4.85 6.88 -25.52
N SER A 211 -4.21 8.02 -25.24
CA SER A 211 -4.03 9.13 -26.19
C SER A 211 -2.59 9.65 -26.17
N ASP A 212 -2.15 10.13 -27.33
CA ASP A 212 -0.86 10.83 -27.47
C ASP A 212 -0.85 12.12 -26.65
N GLN A 213 -2.00 12.75 -26.40
CA GLN A 213 -2.11 13.97 -25.60
C GLN A 213 -1.83 13.71 -24.11
N GLU A 214 -2.35 12.61 -23.56
CA GLU A 214 -2.11 12.20 -22.16
C GLU A 214 -0.61 11.95 -21.92
N LEU A 215 0.07 11.32 -22.88
CA LEU A 215 1.51 11.13 -22.82
C LEU A 215 2.26 12.47 -22.80
N LEU A 216 1.86 13.43 -23.63
CA LEU A 216 2.51 14.75 -23.68
C LEU A 216 2.28 15.56 -22.40
N GLU A 217 1.13 15.43 -21.76
CA GLU A 217 0.84 16.05 -20.46
C GLU A 217 1.68 15.40 -19.35
N TYR A 218 1.70 14.06 -19.29
CA TYR A 218 2.52 13.31 -18.34
C TYR A 218 4.00 13.69 -18.42
N VAL A 219 4.56 13.77 -19.64
CA VAL A 219 5.96 14.17 -19.83
C VAL A 219 6.21 15.62 -19.37
N LYS A 220 5.25 16.53 -19.53
CA LYS A 220 5.42 17.92 -19.08
C LYS A 220 5.32 18.07 -17.57
N GLU A 221 4.45 17.32 -16.93
CA GLU A 221 4.17 17.45 -15.49
C GLU A 221 5.17 16.67 -14.64
N GLU A 222 5.42 15.40 -14.98
CA GLU A 222 6.17 14.47 -14.13
C GLU A 222 7.65 14.34 -14.55
N HIS A 223 7.98 14.58 -15.82
CA HIS A 223 9.34 14.40 -16.37
C HIS A 223 9.82 15.58 -17.23
N PRO A 224 9.95 16.80 -16.66
CA PRO A 224 10.41 17.98 -17.39
C PRO A 224 11.80 17.84 -18.01
N GLU A 225 12.59 16.86 -17.57
CA GLU A 225 13.89 16.49 -18.12
C GLU A 225 13.83 15.79 -19.49
N TRP A 226 12.69 15.24 -19.91
CA TRP A 226 12.59 14.57 -21.22
C TRP A 226 12.36 15.58 -22.35
N GLU A 227 13.15 15.47 -23.41
CA GLU A 227 13.06 16.38 -24.56
C GLU A 227 12.25 15.75 -25.70
N ILE A 228 11.20 16.43 -26.13
CA ILE A 228 10.40 15.96 -27.28
C ILE A 228 10.93 16.63 -28.55
N LYS A 229 11.59 15.85 -29.41
CA LYS A 229 12.11 16.31 -30.71
C LYS A 229 11.65 15.39 -31.83
N ASN A 230 11.17 15.98 -32.92
CA ASN A 230 10.82 15.25 -34.16
C ASN A 230 9.86 14.06 -33.97
N GLY A 231 8.92 14.14 -33.02
CA GLY A 231 7.98 13.04 -32.76
C GLY A 231 8.55 11.88 -31.93
N SER A 232 9.71 12.09 -31.29
CA SER A 232 10.33 11.16 -30.34
C SER A 232 10.60 11.84 -29.01
N VAL A 233 10.44 11.07 -27.94
CA VAL A 233 10.83 11.42 -26.57
C VAL A 233 12.29 11.01 -26.40
N PHE A 234 13.16 11.99 -26.16
CA PHE A 234 14.55 11.77 -25.82
C PHE A 234 14.67 11.77 -24.31
N PHE A 235 15.06 10.63 -23.76
CA PHE A 235 15.45 10.56 -22.37
C PHE A 235 16.80 11.25 -22.28
N GLN A 236 16.90 12.31 -21.48
CA GLN A 236 18.22 12.81 -21.14
C GLN A 236 18.89 11.67 -20.40
N LYS A 237 19.76 10.92 -21.10
CA LYS A 237 20.74 10.02 -20.48
C LYS A 237 21.20 10.75 -19.23
N ALA A 238 20.97 10.17 -18.05
CA ALA A 238 21.55 10.65 -16.82
C ALA A 238 22.95 11.13 -17.18
N LYS A 239 23.13 12.47 -17.18
CA LYS A 239 24.38 13.09 -17.57
C LYS A 239 25.44 12.34 -16.79
N GLU A 240 26.40 11.81 -17.53
CA GLU A 240 27.42 10.92 -17.01
C GLU A 240 26.84 9.54 -16.65
N SER A 241 26.96 8.61 -17.61
CA SER A 241 27.53 7.32 -17.25
C SER A 241 28.63 7.62 -16.24
N ALA A 242 28.41 7.32 -14.95
CA ALA A 242 29.43 7.42 -13.94
C ALA A 242 30.69 6.84 -14.60
N PRO A 243 31.75 7.65 -14.80
CA PRO A 243 32.86 7.28 -15.68
C PRO A 243 33.23 5.89 -15.26
N CYS A 244 33.04 4.93 -16.19
CA CYS A 244 33.13 3.48 -15.98
C CYS A 244 34.09 3.26 -14.82
N LYS A 245 33.56 3.01 -13.60
CA LYS A 245 34.34 3.13 -12.35
C LYS A 245 35.67 2.45 -12.64
N GLU A 246 36.73 3.25 -12.78
CA GLU A 246 38.03 2.71 -13.18
C GLU A 246 38.25 1.54 -12.24
N ILE A 247 38.37 0.33 -12.80
CA ILE A 247 38.50 -0.90 -12.02
C ILE A 247 39.51 -0.58 -10.91
N PRO A 248 39.16 -0.68 -9.62
CA PRO A 248 39.93 -0.08 -8.53
C PRO A 248 41.24 -0.85 -8.37
N SER A 249 42.18 -0.55 -9.26
CA SER A 249 43.43 -1.24 -9.48
C SER A 249 44.29 -1.15 -8.23
N LEU A 250 44.26 0.00 -7.56
CA LEU A 250 44.91 0.22 -6.27
C LEU A 250 44.34 -0.67 -5.14
N GLN A 251 43.03 -0.91 -5.11
CA GLN A 251 42.43 -1.82 -4.12
C GLN A 251 42.86 -3.27 -4.40
N LEU A 252 42.84 -3.70 -5.66
CA LEU A 252 43.30 -5.04 -6.07
C LEU A 252 44.79 -5.25 -5.76
N ILE A 253 45.63 -4.26 -6.01
CA ILE A 253 47.06 -4.29 -5.68
C ILE A 253 47.25 -4.41 -4.16
N ASN A 254 46.57 -3.59 -3.36
CA ASN A 254 46.66 -3.66 -1.90
C ASN A 254 46.17 -5.00 -1.35
N GLN A 255 45.08 -5.56 -1.87
CA GLN A 255 44.58 -6.88 -1.48
C GLN A 255 45.59 -7.97 -1.82
N THR A 256 46.17 -7.93 -3.03
CA THR A 256 47.16 -8.92 -3.48
C THR A 256 48.46 -8.85 -2.66
N LEU A 257 48.95 -7.64 -2.36
CA LEU A 257 50.10 -7.44 -1.48
C LEU A 257 49.81 -7.87 -0.04
N SER A 258 48.58 -7.64 0.46
CA SER A 258 48.16 -8.10 1.78
C SER A 258 48.11 -9.63 1.85
N TYR A 259 47.58 -10.29 0.82
CA TYR A 259 47.57 -11.76 0.74
C TYR A 259 48.98 -12.33 0.67
N ALA A 260 49.85 -11.74 -0.17
CA ALA A 260 51.25 -12.15 -0.23
C ALA A 260 51.96 -11.98 1.12
N ARG A 261 51.72 -10.84 1.81
CA ARG A 261 52.30 -10.57 3.13
C ARG A 261 51.84 -11.55 4.20
N GLU A 262 50.56 -11.93 4.22
CA GLU A 262 50.06 -12.93 5.18
C GLU A 262 50.52 -14.36 4.85
N LEU A 263 50.73 -14.69 3.57
CA LEU A 263 51.30 -15.99 3.16
C LEU A 263 52.80 -16.12 3.46
N GLU A 264 53.57 -15.04 3.31
CA GLU A 264 55.00 -15.01 3.63
C GLU A 264 55.28 -14.85 5.13
N ARG A 265 54.26 -14.49 5.91
CA ARG A 265 54.37 -14.42 7.36
C ARG A 265 54.48 -15.83 7.94
N ILE A 266 55.69 -16.22 8.31
CA ILE A 266 55.93 -17.45 9.06
C ILE A 266 55.17 -17.35 10.39
N VAL A 267 54.23 -18.26 10.60
CA VAL A 267 53.54 -18.47 11.90
C VAL A 267 54.43 -19.27 12.82
#